data_AF-A0A1F6U3M0-F1
#
_entry.id   AF-A0A1F6U3M0-F1
#
_cell.length_a   1.000
_cell.length_b   1.000
_cell.length_c   1.000
_cell.angle_alpha   90.00
_cell.angle_beta   90.00
_cell.angle_gamma   90.00
#
_symmetry.space_group_name_H-M   'P 1'
#
loop_
_entity.id
_entity.type
_entity.pdbx_description
1 polymer ?
#
loop_
_entity_poly.entity_id
_entity_poly.type
_entity_poly.pdbx_seq_one_letter_code
_entity_poly.pdbx_strand_id
1 'polypeptide(L)'
;MGLLAFGEKLAQGSRTEAGLGGKLYYASVSNEDVLALGLGGQFRFFPNDGLIGVSGYLFYAPDVVTAMDGKKFWEAGARVEFEIVKKTANIYLGYRKVQADLDNNARVTVDSGTHAGVRIVF
;
A
#
# COMPACT_ATOMS: atom_id res chain seq x y z
N MET A 1 -4.63 2.11 -10.57
CA MET A 1 -4.32 3.55 -10.42
C MET A 1 -4.94 4.03 -9.11
N GLY A 2 -4.29 4.86 -8.30
CA GLY A 2 -4.84 5.27 -6.99
C GLY A 2 -4.71 6.75 -6.73
N LEU A 3 -5.69 7.31 -6.02
CA LEU A 3 -5.71 8.69 -5.55
C LEU A 3 -5.58 8.70 -4.03
N LEU A 4 -4.56 9.39 -3.53
CA LEU A 4 -4.25 9.42 -2.10
C LEU A 4 -4.15 10.88 -1.65
N ALA A 5 -4.88 11.22 -0.58
CA ALA A 5 -4.74 12.49 0.09
C ALA A 5 -3.77 12.31 1.27
N PHE A 6 -2.70 13.11 1.30
CA PHE A 6 -1.68 13.06 2.35
C PHE A 6 -1.80 14.26 3.28
N GLY A 7 -1.75 14.00 4.58
CA GLY A 7 -1.46 15.00 5.61
C GLY A 7 -0.02 14.83 6.08
N GLU A 8 0.77 15.90 6.02
CA GLU A 8 2.11 15.92 6.60
C GLU A 8 2.05 16.61 7.97
N LYS A 9 2.59 15.97 9.02
CA LYS A 9 2.78 16.57 10.33
C LYS A 9 4.27 16.54 10.67
N LEU A 10 4.90 17.72 10.63
CA LEU A 10 6.25 17.94 11.12
C LEU A 10 6.16 18.17 12.64
N ALA A 11 6.53 17.17 13.44
CA ALA A 11 6.72 17.34 14.88
C ALA A 11 8.22 17.54 15.14
N GLN A 12 8.61 18.48 16.02
CA GLN A 12 10.00 18.88 16.27
C GLN A 12 11.00 17.71 16.15
N GLY A 13 11.73 17.67 15.03
CA GLY A 13 12.75 16.67 14.73
C GLY A 13 12.28 15.43 13.97
N SER A 14 11.02 14.99 13.99
CA SER A 14 10.58 13.78 13.26
C SER A 14 9.54 14.11 12.19
N ARG A 15 9.78 13.58 10.97
CA ARG A 15 8.86 13.76 9.85
C ARG A 15 7.89 12.59 9.82
N THR A 16 6.62 12.87 10.06
CA THR A 16 5.54 11.87 9.96
C THR A 16 4.56 12.31 8.90
N GLU A 17 4.29 11.42 7.94
CA GLU A 17 3.29 11.60 6.90
C GLU A 17 2.22 10.54 7.11
N ALA A 18 0.96 10.96 7.20
CA ALA A 18 -0.16 10.04 7.25
C ALA A 18 -1.20 10.47 6.22
N GLY A 19 -1.67 9.53 5.41
CA GLY A 19 -2.64 9.79 4.37
C GLY A 19 -3.76 8.78 4.38
N LEU A 20 -4.91 9.21 3.89
CA LEU A 20 -6.07 8.37 3.64
C LEU A 20 -6.44 8.54 2.16
N GLY A 21 -6.95 7.49 1.53
CA GLY A 21 -7.36 7.58 0.13
C GLY A 21 -7.87 6.29 -0.46
N GLY A 22 -8.11 6.33 -1.76
CA GLY A 22 -8.69 5.24 -2.54
C GLY A 22 -7.73 4.73 -3.60
N LYS A 23 -7.60 3.42 -3.73
CA LYS A 23 -6.89 2.75 -4.81
C LYS A 23 -7.87 1.97 -5.67
N LEU A 24 -7.82 2.21 -6.96
CA LEU A 24 -8.54 1.44 -7.97
C LEU A 24 -7.59 0.36 -8.52
N TYR A 25 -7.99 -0.89 -8.32
CA TYR A 25 -7.30 -2.06 -8.82
C TYR A 25 -8.05 -2.57 -10.04
N TYR A 26 -7.31 -2.80 -11.11
CA TYR A 26 -7.83 -3.45 -12.32
C TYR A 26 -6.88 -4.60 -12.66
N ALA A 27 -7.40 -5.81 -12.78
CA ALA A 27 -6.64 -6.99 -13.16
C ALA A 27 -7.44 -7.81 -14.17
N SER A 28 -6.76 -8.42 -15.14
CA SER A 28 -7.40 -9.33 -16.09
C SER A 28 -6.81 -10.72 -15.90
N VAL A 29 -7.66 -11.70 -15.57
CA VAL A 29 -7.25 -13.09 -15.33
C VAL A 29 -8.06 -14.00 -16.23
N SER A 30 -7.40 -14.69 -17.15
CA SER A 30 -8.00 -15.72 -18.02
C SER A 30 -9.42 -15.40 -18.54
N ASN A 31 -9.58 -14.22 -19.16
CA ASN A 31 -10.81 -13.75 -19.79
C ASN A 31 -11.88 -13.15 -18.86
N GLU A 32 -11.56 -12.92 -17.58
CA GLU A 32 -12.38 -12.20 -16.62
C GLU A 32 -11.69 -10.90 -16.17
N ASP A 33 -12.45 -9.80 -16.17
CA ASP A 33 -11.98 -8.49 -15.74
C ASP A 33 -12.35 -8.26 -14.28
N VAL A 34 -11.33 -7.89 -13.50
CA VAL A 34 -11.42 -7.61 -12.07
C VAL A 34 -11.27 -6.13 -11.84
N LEU A 35 -12.26 -5.53 -11.19
CA LEU A 35 -12.25 -4.14 -10.78
C LEU A 35 -12.55 -4.02 -9.28
N ALA A 36 -11.63 -3.47 -8.50
CA ALA A 36 -11.81 -3.25 -7.07
C ALA A 36 -11.50 -1.80 -6.68
N LEU A 37 -12.32 -1.27 -5.78
CA LEU A 37 -12.09 0.03 -5.14
C LEU A 37 -11.70 -0.19 -3.68
N GLY A 38 -10.41 -0.09 -3.39
CA GLY A 38 -9.89 -0.17 -2.02
C GLY A 38 -9.81 1.19 -1.38
N LEU A 39 -10.41 1.35 -0.21
CA LEU A 39 -10.27 2.53 0.64
C LEU A 39 -9.34 2.22 1.80
N GLY A 40 -8.50 3.18 2.18
CA GLY A 40 -7.56 2.93 3.25
C GLY A 40 -6.63 4.09 3.52
N GLY A 41 -5.49 3.76 4.07
CA GLY A 41 -4.50 4.74 4.46
C GLY A 41 -3.07 4.24 4.36
N GLN A 42 -2.17 5.19 4.44
CA GLN A 42 -0.75 4.92 4.59
C GLN A 42 -0.18 5.85 5.65
N PHE A 43 0.87 5.39 6.29
CA PHE A 43 1.66 6.16 7.22
C PHE A 43 3.13 5.98 6.88
N ARG A 44 3.92 7.01 7.16
CA ARG A 44 5.36 7.03 6.99
C ARG A 44 5.96 7.84 8.11
N PHE A 45 7.01 7.31 8.70
CA PHE A 45 7.67 7.86 9.86
C PHE A 45 9.17 7.88 9.65
N PHE A 46 9.78 9.06 9.72
CA PHE A 46 11.21 9.28 9.72
C PHE A 46 11.64 9.87 11.07
N PRO A 47 12.30 9.08 11.92
CA PRO A 47 12.85 9.60 13.17
C PRO A 47 13.98 10.61 12.89
N ASN A 48 13.99 11.70 13.65
CA ASN A 48 15.06 12.71 13.64
C ASN A 48 15.38 13.34 12.26
N ASP A 49 14.41 13.36 11.33
CA ASP A 49 14.61 13.78 9.92
C ASP A 49 15.82 13.05 9.30
N GLY A 50 16.01 11.81 9.74
CA GLY A 50 17.10 10.95 9.33
C GLY A 50 16.86 10.35 7.95
N LEU A 51 17.89 9.68 7.44
CA LEU A 51 17.84 9.01 6.14
C LEU A 51 17.03 7.70 6.19
N ILE A 52 16.73 7.18 7.38
CA ILE A 52 15.99 5.92 7.54
C ILE A 52 14.56 6.23 7.97
N GLY A 53 13.59 5.64 7.28
CA GLY A 53 12.18 5.73 7.62
C GLY A 53 11.49 4.38 7.56
N VAL A 54 10.33 4.30 8.18
CA VAL A 54 9.43 3.15 8.08
C VAL A 54 8.09 3.64 7.56
N SER A 55 7.53 2.95 6.58
CA SER A 55 6.18 3.19 6.09
C SER A 55 5.33 1.94 6.12
N GLY A 56 4.03 2.14 6.28
CA GLY A 56 3.04 1.09 6.20
C GLY A 56 1.80 1.59 5.49
N TYR A 57 1.02 0.66 4.98
CA TYR A 57 -0.24 0.97 4.31
C TYR A 57 -1.22 -0.17 4.49
N LEU A 58 -2.49 0.19 4.49
CA LEU A 58 -3.61 -0.73 4.63
C LEU A 58 -4.75 -0.21 3.76
N PHE A 59 -5.21 -1.02 2.82
CA PHE A 59 -6.37 -0.74 1.97
C PHE A 59 -7.35 -1.90 2.05
N TYR A 60 -8.62 -1.57 2.14
CA TYR A 60 -9.73 -2.51 2.22
C TYR A 60 -10.75 -2.20 1.14
N ALA A 61 -11.14 -3.20 0.35
CA ALA A 61 -12.14 -3.12 -0.69
C ALA A 61 -13.33 -4.04 -0.33
N PRO A 62 -14.48 -3.47 0.06
CA PRO A 62 -15.68 -4.24 0.39
C PRO A 62 -16.44 -4.79 -0.82
N ASP A 63 -16.32 -4.17 -1.99
CA ASP A 63 -16.97 -4.62 -3.22
C ASP A 63 -15.91 -4.81 -4.30
N VAL A 64 -15.67 -6.06 -4.69
CA VAL A 64 -14.83 -6.43 -5.83
C VAL A 64 -15.75 -6.83 -6.96
N VAL A 65 -15.76 -6.04 -8.03
CA VAL A 65 -16.50 -6.35 -9.24
C VAL A 65 -15.64 -7.35 -10.01
N THR A 66 -16.02 -8.62 -9.89
CA THR A 66 -15.64 -9.81 -10.70
C THR A 66 -14.23 -10.39 -10.57
N ALA A 67 -14.16 -11.67 -10.16
CA ALA A 67 -13.13 -12.66 -10.55
C ALA A 67 -13.60 -14.10 -10.21
N MET A 68 -14.48 -14.25 -9.20
CA MET A 68 -15.24 -15.44 -8.78
C MET A 68 -15.70 -15.15 -7.33
N ASP A 69 -16.94 -14.68 -7.11
CA ASP A 69 -17.56 -14.52 -5.76
C ASP A 69 -16.65 -13.95 -4.64
N GLY A 70 -15.73 -13.07 -5.00
CA GLY A 70 -14.77 -12.46 -4.08
C GLY A 70 -15.45 -11.30 -3.36
N LYS A 71 -16.04 -11.57 -2.19
CA LYS A 71 -16.81 -10.55 -1.46
C LYS A 71 -15.96 -9.51 -0.78
N LYS A 72 -14.71 -9.81 -0.41
CA LYS A 72 -13.87 -8.86 0.34
C LYS A 72 -12.40 -9.01 -0.04
N PHE A 73 -11.73 -7.88 -0.19
CA PHE A 73 -10.30 -7.82 -0.49
C PHE A 73 -9.61 -6.84 0.46
N TRP A 74 -8.42 -7.20 0.94
CA TRP A 74 -7.58 -6.26 1.65
C TRP A 74 -6.10 -6.44 1.31
N GLU A 75 -5.41 -5.30 1.27
CA GLU A 75 -4.00 -5.18 0.99
C GLU A 75 -3.36 -4.48 2.20
N ALA A 76 -2.36 -5.11 2.79
CA ALA A 76 -1.51 -4.47 3.78
C ALA A 76 -0.05 -4.63 3.41
N GLY A 77 0.76 -3.64 3.75
CA GLY A 77 2.21 -3.78 3.62
C GLY A 77 2.97 -2.86 4.54
N ALA A 78 4.19 -3.28 4.85
CA ALA A 78 5.16 -2.54 5.64
C ALA A 78 6.46 -2.45 4.85
N ARG A 79 7.16 -1.32 4.96
CA ARG A 79 8.37 -1.01 4.19
C ARG A 79 9.33 -0.24 5.07
N VAL A 80 10.62 -0.53 4.91
CA VAL A 80 11.71 0.30 5.40
C VAL A 80 12.22 1.09 4.20
N GLU A 81 12.37 2.40 4.39
CA GLU A 81 12.84 3.34 3.38
C GLU A 81 14.20 3.90 3.83
N PHE A 82 15.13 4.01 2.90
CA PHE A 82 16.43 4.63 3.09
C PHE A 82 16.63 5.71 2.03
N GLU A 83 16.65 6.96 2.44
CA GLU A 83 16.97 8.10 1.60
C GLU A 83 18.48 8.13 1.33
N ILE A 84 18.86 7.88 0.08
CA ILE A 84 20.23 8.08 -0.39
C ILE A 84 20.52 9.58 -0.48
N VAL A 85 19.56 10.33 -1.03
CA VAL A 85 19.61 11.78 -1.13
C VAL A 85 18.33 12.30 -0.49
N LYS A 86 18.48 13.09 0.60
CA LYS A 86 17.36 13.69 1.32
C LYS A 86 16.36 14.30 0.35
N LYS A 87 15.10 13.87 0.42
CA LYS A 87 13.96 14.36 -0.37
C LYS A 87 14.02 14.08 -1.89
N THR A 88 15.03 13.39 -2.41
CA THR A 88 15.21 13.20 -3.87
C THR A 88 15.28 11.72 -4.25
N ALA A 89 16.06 10.91 -3.53
CA ALA A 89 16.26 9.51 -3.88
C ALA A 89 16.15 8.62 -2.66
N ASN A 90 15.24 7.65 -2.71
CA ASN A 90 15.06 6.68 -1.64
C ASN A 90 14.96 5.25 -2.17
N ILE A 91 15.71 4.35 -1.55
CA ILE A 91 15.54 2.92 -1.72
C ILE A 91 14.57 2.41 -0.67
N TYR A 92 13.82 1.37 -0.98
CA TYR A 92 12.91 0.76 -0.03
C TYR A 92 12.92 -0.75 -0.14
N LEU A 93 12.80 -1.39 1.01
CA LEU A 93 12.59 -2.83 1.12
C LEU A 93 11.33 -3.04 1.94
N GLY A 94 10.39 -3.81 1.44
CA GLY A 94 9.13 -4.04 2.10
C GLY A 94 8.55 -5.41 1.88
N TYR A 95 7.47 -5.66 2.58
CA TYR A 95 6.66 -6.84 2.45
C TYR A 95 5.21 -6.41 2.24
N ARG A 96 4.56 -7.01 1.24
CA ARG A 96 3.15 -6.81 0.95
C ARG A 96 2.43 -8.14 1.08
N LYS A 97 1.24 -8.08 1.67
CA LYS A 97 0.30 -9.18 1.71
C LYS A 97 -1.05 -8.74 1.18
N VAL A 98 -1.58 -9.53 0.28
CA VAL A 98 -2.88 -9.35 -0.36
C VAL A 98 -3.72 -10.57 -0.04
N GLN A 99 -4.87 -10.34 0.58
CA GLN A 99 -5.81 -11.40 0.94
C GLN A 99 -7.17 -11.10 0.33
N ALA A 100 -7.80 -12.15 -0.19
CA ALA A 100 -9.19 -12.12 -0.64
C ALA A 100 -9.96 -13.19 0.15
N ASP A 101 -11.10 -12.78 0.70
CA ASP A 101 -12.04 -13.70 1.32
C ASP A 101 -13.11 -14.05 0.29
N LEU A 102 -13.29 -15.36 0.05
CA LEU A 102 -14.32 -15.89 -0.84
C LEU A 102 -15.60 -16.23 -0.05
N ASP A 103 -16.72 -16.29 -0.74
CA ASP A 103 -18.07 -16.43 -0.17
C ASP A 103 -18.27 -17.65 0.75
N ASN A 104 -17.41 -18.67 0.66
CA ASN A 104 -17.50 -19.89 1.45
C ASN A 104 -16.75 -19.83 2.80
N ASN A 105 -16.51 -18.64 3.37
CA ASN A 105 -15.61 -18.41 4.53
C ASN A 105 -14.16 -18.89 4.30
N ALA A 106 -13.77 -19.15 3.05
CA ALA A 106 -12.43 -19.57 2.69
C ALA A 106 -11.53 -18.35 2.52
N ARG A 107 -10.57 -18.20 3.42
CA ARG A 107 -9.54 -17.14 3.35
C ARG A 107 -8.44 -17.57 2.40
N VAL A 108 -8.35 -16.92 1.25
CA VAL A 108 -7.29 -17.20 0.26
C VAL A 108 -6.27 -16.06 0.29
N THR A 109 -5.01 -16.41 0.53
CA THR A 109 -3.92 -15.46 0.33
C THR A 109 -3.64 -15.40 -1.16
N VAL A 110 -4.01 -14.28 -1.78
CA VAL A 110 -3.87 -14.06 -3.23
C VAL A 110 -2.40 -13.85 -3.59
N ASP A 111 -1.70 -13.04 -2.79
CA ASP A 111 -0.30 -12.71 -3.03
C ASP A 111 0.38 -12.36 -1.71
N SER A 112 1.60 -12.81 -1.53
CA SER A 112 2.43 -12.38 -0.41
C SER A 112 3.88 -12.42 -0.80
N GLY A 113 4.57 -11.29 -0.68
CA GLY A 113 5.92 -11.17 -1.22
C GLY A 113 6.70 -10.03 -0.63
N THR A 114 8.00 -10.26 -0.49
CA THR A 114 8.99 -9.21 -0.27
C THR A 114 9.26 -8.48 -1.57
N HIS A 115 9.35 -7.17 -1.52
CA HIS A 115 9.68 -6.34 -2.67
C HIS A 115 10.73 -5.29 -2.29
N ALA A 116 11.68 -5.04 -3.19
CA ALA A 116 12.65 -3.96 -3.08
C ALA A 116 12.51 -3.03 -4.28
N GLY A 117 12.77 -1.74 -4.09
CA GLY A 117 12.71 -0.78 -5.19
C GLY A 117 13.43 0.52 -4.87
N VAL A 118 13.54 1.35 -5.90
CA VAL A 118 14.08 2.70 -5.81
C VAL A 118 13.00 3.66 -6.24
N ARG A 119 12.85 4.76 -5.50
CA ARG A 119 11.99 5.89 -5.84
C ARG A 119 12.89 7.10 -5.98
N ILE A 120 12.71 7.80 -7.10
CA ILE A 120 13.38 9.06 -7.40
C ILE A 120 12.28 10.09 -7.60
N VAL A 121 12.40 11.19 -6.89
CA VAL A 121 11.53 12.36 -6.97
C VAL A 121 12.39 13.50 -7.49
N PHE A 122 11.97 14.11 -8.60
CA PHE A 122 12.64 15.23 -9.24
C PHE A 122 12.00 16.55 -8.84
#